data_AF-A0AAD9TRH2-F1
#
_entry.id   AF-A0AAD9TRH2-F1
#
_cell.length_a   1.000
_cell.length_b   1.000
_cell.length_c   1.000
_cell.angle_alpha   90.00
_cell.angle_beta   90.00
_cell.angle_gamma   90.00
#
_symmetry.space_group_name_H-M   'P 1'
#
loop_
_entity.id
_entity.type
_entity.pdbx_description
1 polymer ?
#
loop_
_entity_poly.entity_id
_entity_poly.type
_entity_poly.pdbx_seq_one_letter_code
_entity_poly.pdbx_strand_id
1 'polypeptide(L)' 'MSEAEDIQGQTGRVHASPRFSKPTVELVKVPQEMKSFKAYDKLRVERMNDQHVGARLKRAAEAEKEEKK' A
#
# COMPACT_ATOMS: atom_id res chain seq x y z
N MET A 1 -0.72 -44.65 42.60
CA MET A 1 0.66 -44.18 42.83
C MET A 1 1.41 -44.46 41.54
N SER A 2 1.80 -43.52 40.68
CA SER A 2 1.96 -42.04 40.71
C SER A 2 2.22 -41.68 39.23
N GLU A 3 1.41 -40.90 38.52
CA GLU A 3 1.31 -39.43 38.60
C GLU A 3 2.65 -38.72 38.79
N ALA A 4 3.21 -38.25 37.67
CA ALA A 4 4.07 -37.07 37.49
C ALA A 4 4.23 -36.93 35.97
N GLU A 5 3.41 -36.17 35.24
CA GLU A 5 3.48 -34.71 35.13
C GLU A 5 4.92 -34.17 35.11
N ASP A 6 5.50 -34.07 33.91
CA ASP A 6 6.55 -33.10 33.63
C ASP A 6 6.24 -32.37 32.32
N ILE A 7 5.62 -31.21 32.51
CA ILE A 7 5.41 -30.17 31.52
C ILE A 7 6.78 -29.57 31.20
N GLN A 8 7.27 -29.73 29.98
CA GLN A 8 8.36 -28.89 29.46
C GLN A 8 8.04 -28.36 28.07
N GLY A 9 7.68 -27.07 28.02
CA GLY A 9 8.28 -26.17 27.03
C GLY A 9 7.61 -26.09 25.66
N GLN A 10 6.41 -25.54 25.62
CA GLN A 10 6.14 -24.29 24.90
C GLN A 10 6.92 -24.04 23.58
N THR A 11 6.19 -24.19 22.47
CA THR A 11 6.27 -23.33 21.27
C THR A 11 7.65 -23.11 20.63
N GLY A 12 8.04 -24.02 19.73
CA GLY A 12 8.94 -23.65 18.63
C GLY A 12 8.17 -22.87 17.57
N ARG A 13 7.85 -21.60 17.83
CA ARG A 13 7.46 -20.67 16.75
C ARG A 13 8.62 -20.71 15.76
N VAL A 14 8.42 -21.29 14.57
CA VAL A 14 9.28 -21.02 13.43
C VAL A 14 9.10 -19.53 13.16
N HIS A 15 9.92 -18.72 13.80
CA HIS A 15 10.07 -17.32 13.47
C HIS A 15 10.65 -17.35 12.05
N ALA A 16 9.77 -17.34 11.05
CA ALA A 16 10.15 -17.08 9.69
C ALA A 16 11.05 -15.85 9.73
N SER A 17 12.31 -16.02 9.33
CA SER A 17 13.25 -14.90 9.22
C SER A 17 12.50 -13.79 8.48
N PRO A 18 12.36 -12.59 9.06
CA PRO A 18 11.72 -11.52 8.34
C PRO A 18 12.49 -11.36 7.04
N ARG A 19 11.80 -11.44 5.91
CA ARG A 19 12.40 -11.39 4.58
C ARG A 19 12.91 -9.97 4.33
N PHE A 20 14.05 -9.65 4.92
CA PHE A 20 14.77 -8.42 4.66
C PHE A 20 15.71 -8.67 3.47
N SER A 21 15.13 -8.74 2.27
CA SER A 21 15.92 -8.49 1.06
C SER A 21 16.27 -7.00 1.06
N LYS A 22 17.53 -6.66 1.31
CA LYS A 22 17.98 -5.27 1.16
C LYS A 22 17.83 -4.90 -0.32
N PRO A 23 17.04 -3.87 -0.69
CA PRO A 23 17.01 -3.42 -2.06
C PRO A 23 18.40 -2.88 -2.41
N THR A 24 19.11 -3.56 -3.31
CA THR A 24 20.35 -3.06 -3.89
C THR A 24 19.97 -2.01 -4.92
N VAL A 25 20.20 -0.75 -4.60
CA VAL A 25 20.03 0.36 -5.55
C VAL A 25 21.38 0.69 -6.16
N GLU A 26 21.45 0.67 -7.49
CA GLU A 26 22.63 1.12 -8.23
C GLU A 26 22.59 2.65 -8.34
N LEU A 27 23.74 3.30 -8.14
CA LEU A 27 23.85 4.75 -8.22
C LEU A 27 23.89 5.20 -9.69
N VAL A 28 22.74 5.59 -10.20
CA VAL A 28 22.58 6.13 -11.55
C VAL A 28 22.48 7.66 -11.50
N LYS A 29 23.10 8.35 -12.47
CA LYS A 29 22.95 9.80 -12.62
C LYS A 29 21.48 10.14 -12.90
N VAL A 30 20.88 10.96 -12.04
CA VAL A 30 19.45 11.34 -12.17
C VAL A 30 19.19 11.96 -13.54
N PRO A 31 18.34 11.34 -14.39
CA PRO A 31 18.01 11.89 -15.69
C PRO A 31 17.17 13.17 -15.54
N GLN A 32 17.19 14.03 -16.57
CA GLN A 32 16.52 15.33 -16.51
C GLN A 32 15.00 15.20 -16.29
N GLU A 33 14.40 14.16 -16.86
CA GLU A 33 12.98 13.82 -16.69
C GLU A 33 12.60 13.58 -15.23
N MET A 34 13.47 12.92 -14.44
CA MET A 34 13.23 12.67 -13.01
C MET A 34 13.34 13.93 -12.16
N LYS A 35 14.02 14.97 -12.65
CA LYS A 35 14.09 16.28 -11.97
C LYS A 35 12.87 17.14 -12.29
N SER A 36 12.38 17.08 -13.52
CA SER A 36 11.15 17.76 -13.95
C SER A 36 9.89 17.08 -13.39
N PHE A 37 10.00 15.82 -12.98
CA PHE A 37 8.94 15.07 -12.35
C PHE A 37 8.71 15.55 -10.92
N LYS A 38 7.64 16.34 -10.73
CA LYS A 38 7.19 16.81 -9.41
C LYS A 38 6.59 15.65 -8.61
N ALA A 39 7.46 14.85 -7.98
CA ALA A 39 7.09 13.60 -7.32
C ALA A 39 5.99 13.78 -6.26
N TYR A 40 6.03 14.88 -5.50
CA TYR A 40 5.01 15.16 -4.49
C TYR A 40 3.63 15.44 -5.12
N ASP A 41 3.59 16.14 -6.24
CA ASP A 41 2.34 16.45 -6.93
C ASP A 41 1.67 15.18 -7.44
N LYS A 42 2.46 14.21 -7.93
CA LYS A 42 1.93 12.90 -8.34
C LYS A 42 1.30 12.14 -7.18
N LEU A 43 2.00 12.01 -6.04
CA LEU A 43 1.47 11.34 -4.85
C LEU A 43 0.18 12.00 -4.36
N ARG A 44 0.10 13.34 -4.45
CA ARG A 44 -1.11 14.08 -4.10
C ARG A 44 -2.26 13.78 -5.05
N VAL A 45 -2.03 13.77 -6.36
CA VAL A 45 -3.04 13.47 -7.37
C VAL A 45 -3.57 12.04 -7.23
N GLU A 46 -2.68 11.07 -6.99
CA GLU A 46 -3.06 9.66 -6.77
C GLU A 46 -4.00 9.52 -5.56
N ARG A 47 -3.61 10.08 -4.41
CA ARG A 47 -4.46 10.10 -3.21
C ARG A 47 -5.80 10.80 -3.43
N MET A 48 -5.79 11.93 -4.14
CA MET A 48 -7.01 12.69 -4.44
C MET A 48 -7.93 11.92 -5.39
N ASN A 49 -7.38 11.20 -6.36
CA ASN A 49 -8.15 10.39 -7.28
C ASN A 49 -8.86 9.26 -6.54
N ASP A 50 -8.16 8.52 -5.68
CA ASP A 50 -8.75 7.45 -4.87
C ASP A 50 -9.90 7.97 -3.98
N GLN A 51 -9.72 9.14 -3.36
CA GLN A 51 -10.75 9.75 -2.50
C GLN A 51 -11.99 10.20 -3.27
N HIS A 52 -11.83 10.70 -4.51
CA HIS A 52 -12.91 11.33 -5.25
C HIS A 52 -13.58 10.43 -6.30
N VAL A 53 -13.17 9.16 -6.46
CA VAL A 53 -13.85 8.22 -7.37
C VAL A 53 -15.36 8.21 -7.12
N GLY A 54 -15.79 7.96 -5.88
CA GLY A 54 -17.22 7.90 -5.55
C GLY A 54 -17.95 9.23 -5.75
N ALA A 55 -17.33 10.35 -5.41
CA ALA A 55 -17.93 11.68 -5.60
C ALA A 55 -18.10 12.03 -7.08
N ARG A 56 -17.13 11.67 -7.93
CA ARG A 56 -17.20 11.87 -9.38
C ARG A 56 -18.26 10.98 -10.01
N LEU A 57 -18.36 9.72 -9.58
CA LEU A 57 -19.41 8.80 -10.04
C LEU A 57 -20.81 9.30 -9.68
N LYS A 58 -21.00 9.83 -8.46
CA LYS A 58 -22.27 10.44 -8.04
C LYS A 58 -22.64 11.64 -8.89
N ARG A 59 -21.70 12.57 -9.11
CA ARG A 59 -21.92 13.74 -9.97
C ARG A 59 -22.19 13.36 -11.43
N ALA A 60 -21.49 12.37 -11.97
CA ALA A 60 -21.75 11.86 -13.33
C ALA A 60 -23.17 11.27 -13.44
N ALA A 61 -23.59 10.47 -12.46
CA ALA A 61 -24.94 9.90 -12.43
C ALA A 61 -26.06 10.94 -12.20
N GLU A 62 -25.77 12.06 -11.53
CA GLU A 62 -26.70 13.18 -11.37
C GLU A 62 -26.80 14.01 -12.67
N ALA A 63 -25.67 14.32 -13.31
CA ALA A 63 -25.64 15.03 -14.59
C ALA A 63 -26.37 14.25 -15.70
N GLU A 64 -26.19 12.92 -15.79
CA GLU A 64 -26.91 12.08 -16.75
C GLU A 64 -28.43 12.03 -16.51
N LYS A 65 -28.89 12.27 -15.28
CA LYS A 65 -30.32 12.34 -14.94
C LYS A 65 -30.91 13.71 -15.23
N GLU A 66 -30.13 14.78 -15.15
CA GLU A 66 -30.56 16.14 -15.51
C GLU A 66 -30.60 16.37 -17.02
N GLU A 67 -29.67 15.83 -17.81
CA GLU A 67 -29.72 15.97 -19.29
C GLU A 67 -30.84 15.14 -19.95
N LYS A 68 -31.39 14.15 -19.25
CA LYS A 68 -32.52 13.32 -19.73
C LYS A 68 -33.88 13.84 -19.27
N LYS A 69 -33.93 14.95 -18.55
CA LYS A 69 -35.14 15.61 -18.08
C LYS A 69 -35.41 16.85 -18.93
#